data_AF-A0A9P3B2W4-F1
#
_entry.id   AF-A0A9P3B2W4-F1
#
_cell.length_a   1.000
_cell.length_b   1.000
_cell.length_c   1.000
_cell.angle_alpha   90.00
_cell.angle_beta   90.00
_cell.angle_gamma   90.00
#
_symmetry.space_group_name_H-M   'P 1'
#
loop_
_entity.id
_entity.type
_entity.pdbx_description
1 polymer ?
#
loop_
_entity_poly.entity_id
_entity_poly.type
_entity_poly.pdbx_seq_one_letter_code
_entity_poly.pdbx_strand_id
1 'polypeptide(L)'
;MSWRDEGKFDAAIAVHDEVVRRFGQEGQGGEYVVGVLNRKGRILQQQGELGAAIEVYDDIARRVGPANTYYAALALVRKGEILAQQGKFKEAIALYDEVEQRFGKTAGYPSIRDLVRKAAEARAAASGRLSSQ
;
A
#
# COMPACT_ATOMS: atom_id res chain seq x y z
N MET A 1 -17.69 13.84 5.23
CA MET A 1 -16.50 14.72 5.31
C MET A 1 -16.94 16.15 5.08
N SER A 2 -16.27 17.14 5.67
CA SER A 2 -16.58 18.56 5.47
C SER A 2 -15.66 19.14 4.39
N TRP A 3 -16.10 20.14 3.64
CA TRP A 3 -15.30 20.87 2.63
C TRP A 3 -13.93 21.35 3.15
N ARG A 4 -13.81 21.62 4.46
CA ARG A 4 -12.53 21.95 5.12
C ARG A 4 -11.54 20.80 5.18
N ASP A 5 -12.02 19.56 5.25
CA ASP A 5 -11.16 18.38 5.32
C ASP A 5 -10.67 18.01 3.91
N GLU A 6 -11.54 18.10 2.90
CA GLU A 6 -11.19 17.93 1.49
C GLU A 6 -10.06 18.88 1.06
N GLY A 7 -10.20 20.18 1.31
CA GLY A 7 -9.15 21.16 0.96
C GLY A 7 -7.82 20.95 1.70
N LYS A 8 -7.82 20.32 2.89
CA LYS A 8 -6.59 19.96 3.61
C LYS A 8 -5.92 18.73 3.01
N PHE A 9 -6.70 17.74 2.58
CA PHE A 9 -6.17 16.55 1.93
C PHE A 9 -5.55 16.89 0.56
N ASP A 10 -6.17 17.76 -0.21
CA ASP A 10 -5.65 18.19 -1.51
C ASP A 10 -4.34 18.98 -1.36
N ALA A 11 -4.29 19.90 -0.40
CA ALA A 11 -3.05 20.61 -0.07
C ALA A 11 -1.95 19.66 0.43
N ALA A 12 -2.32 18.64 1.23
CA ALA A 12 -1.37 17.62 1.64
C ALA A 12 -0.85 16.85 0.43
N ILE A 13 -1.71 16.33 -0.44
CA ILE A 13 -1.32 15.57 -1.64
C ILE A 13 -0.36 16.38 -2.53
N ALA A 14 -0.65 17.67 -2.76
CA ALA A 14 0.21 18.55 -3.55
C ALA A 14 1.63 18.69 -2.95
N VAL A 15 1.74 18.82 -1.62
CA VAL A 15 3.04 18.86 -0.92
C VAL A 15 3.78 17.52 -1.07
N HIS A 16 3.06 16.39 -0.99
CA HIS A 16 3.65 15.08 -1.16
C HIS A 16 4.20 14.89 -2.58
N ASP A 17 3.48 15.36 -3.61
CA ASP A 17 3.92 15.29 -5.01
C ASP A 17 5.15 16.15 -5.28
N GLU A 18 5.23 17.34 -4.68
CA GLU A 18 6.43 18.18 -4.80
C GLU A 18 7.66 17.53 -4.15
N VAL A 19 7.48 16.88 -3.00
CA VAL A 19 8.55 16.12 -2.35
C VAL A 19 9.02 14.95 -3.23
N VAL A 20 8.09 14.19 -3.80
CA VAL A 20 8.43 13.08 -4.71
C VAL A 20 9.14 13.59 -5.96
N ARG A 21 8.69 14.71 -6.53
CA ARG A 21 9.30 15.34 -7.71
C ARG A 21 10.74 15.77 -7.44
N ARG A 22 10.98 16.40 -6.28
CA ARG A 22 12.28 16.97 -5.92
C ARG A 22 13.31 15.93 -5.47
N PHE A 23 12.89 14.94 -4.69
CA PHE A 23 13.79 13.95 -4.08
C PHE A 23 13.73 12.57 -4.73
N GLY A 24 12.77 12.32 -5.63
CA GLY A 24 12.61 11.04 -6.29
C GLY A 24 13.59 10.76 -7.44
N GLN A 25 14.38 11.74 -7.86
CA GLN A 25 15.37 11.59 -8.95
C GLN A 25 16.83 11.46 -8.48
N GLU A 26 17.16 11.87 -7.25
CA GLU A 26 18.56 12.06 -6.83
C GLU A 26 19.20 10.85 -6.11
N GLY A 27 18.56 9.67 -6.13
CA GLY A 27 19.14 8.43 -5.60
C GLY A 27 19.36 8.37 -4.08
N GLN A 28 19.24 9.50 -3.37
CA GLN A 28 19.24 9.61 -1.92
C GLN A 28 17.84 10.02 -1.45
N GLY A 29 17.21 9.22 -0.58
CA GLY A 29 15.89 9.52 -0.02
C GLY A 29 14.76 8.56 -0.42
N GLY A 30 15.08 7.38 -0.97
CA GLY A 30 14.09 6.37 -1.34
C GLY A 30 13.09 6.05 -0.22
N GLU A 31 13.57 5.86 1.02
CA GLU A 31 12.68 5.62 2.17
C GLU A 31 11.81 6.82 2.55
N TYR A 32 12.34 8.05 2.41
CA TYR A 32 11.57 9.26 2.69
C TYR A 32 10.44 9.46 1.67
N VAL A 33 10.77 9.34 0.37
CA VAL A 33 9.81 9.39 -0.74
C VAL A 33 8.74 8.31 -0.58
N VAL A 34 9.12 7.10 -0.15
CA VAL A 34 8.17 6.01 0.10
C VAL A 34 7.27 6.28 1.30
N GLY A 35 7.81 6.85 2.39
CA GLY A 35 7.01 7.25 3.54
C GLY A 35 5.96 8.30 3.17
N VAL A 36 6.32 9.25 2.31
CA VAL A 36 5.44 10.27 1.73
C VAL A 36 4.38 9.60 0.85
N LEU A 37 4.76 8.77 -0.13
CA LEU A 37 3.81 8.05 -0.98
C LEU A 37 2.84 7.19 -0.16
N ASN A 38 3.30 6.51 0.88
CA ASN A 38 2.41 5.70 1.73
C ASN A 38 1.36 6.55 2.46
N ARG A 39 1.72 7.78 2.89
CA ARG A 39 0.73 8.72 3.47
C ARG A 39 -0.27 9.19 2.42
N LYS A 40 0.20 9.56 1.22
CA LYS A 40 -0.66 9.94 0.10
C LYS A 40 -1.66 8.83 -0.25
N GLY A 41 -1.19 7.59 -0.41
CA GLY A 41 -2.05 6.44 -0.72
C GLY A 41 -3.14 6.20 0.33
N ARG A 42 -2.83 6.37 1.62
CA ARG A 42 -3.81 6.28 2.71
C ARG A 42 -4.86 7.39 2.67
N ILE A 43 -4.45 8.62 2.38
CA ILE A 43 -5.37 9.77 2.26
C ILE A 43 -6.33 9.54 1.10
N LEU A 44 -5.81 9.15 -0.07
CA LEU A 44 -6.62 8.84 -1.25
C LEU A 44 -7.62 7.71 -0.96
N GLN A 45 -7.18 6.65 -0.28
CA GLN A 45 -8.07 5.56 0.14
C GLN A 45 -9.19 6.07 1.07
N GLN A 46 -8.89 6.96 2.01
CA GLN A 46 -9.88 7.54 2.92
C GLN A 46 -10.88 8.45 2.21
N GLN A 47 -10.45 9.13 1.15
CA GLN A 47 -11.33 9.94 0.29
C GLN A 47 -12.19 9.09 -0.67
N GLY A 48 -11.96 7.79 -0.75
CA GLY A 48 -12.64 6.90 -1.69
C GLY A 48 -12.01 6.88 -3.09
N GLU A 49 -10.89 7.57 -3.28
CA GLU A 49 -10.11 7.62 -4.52
C GLU A 49 -9.25 6.35 -4.67
N LEU A 50 -9.92 5.20 -4.68
CA LEU A 50 -9.31 3.88 -4.59
C LEU A 50 -8.38 3.57 -5.79
N GLY A 51 -8.69 4.07 -6.99
CA GLY A 51 -7.84 3.91 -8.17
C GLY A 51 -6.51 4.63 -8.03
N ALA A 52 -6.54 5.90 -7.64
CA ALA A 52 -5.33 6.69 -7.40
C ALA A 52 -4.50 6.12 -6.24
N ALA A 53 -5.16 5.60 -5.19
CA ALA A 53 -4.46 4.92 -4.10
C ALA A 53 -3.70 3.67 -4.57
N ILE A 54 -4.28 2.87 -5.48
CA ILE A 54 -3.61 1.70 -6.08
C ILE A 54 -2.37 2.14 -6.86
N GLU A 55 -2.48 3.17 -7.70
CA GLU A 55 -1.34 3.67 -8.49
C GLU A 55 -0.17 4.11 -7.60
N VAL A 56 -0.46 4.74 -6.45
CA VAL A 56 0.56 5.13 -5.47
C VAL A 56 1.25 3.91 -4.86
N TYR A 57 0.52 2.84 -4.52
CA TYR A 57 1.14 1.63 -3.98
C TYR A 57 1.93 0.84 -5.02
N ASP A 58 1.50 0.86 -6.28
CA ASP A 58 2.29 0.32 -7.39
C ASP A 58 3.58 1.13 -7.61
N ASP A 59 3.53 2.46 -7.45
CA ASP A 59 4.71 3.29 -7.54
C ASP A 59 5.71 3.02 -6.41
N ILE A 60 5.23 2.83 -5.18
CA ILE A 60 6.07 2.39 -4.05
C ILE A 60 6.77 1.08 -4.39
N ALA A 61 6.02 0.07 -4.85
CA ALA A 61 6.57 -1.25 -5.16
C ALA A 61 7.68 -1.19 -6.22
N ARG A 62 7.52 -0.34 -7.26
CA ARG A 62 8.55 -0.13 -8.29
C ARG A 62 9.79 0.60 -7.76
N ARG A 63 9.61 1.60 -6.89
CA ARG A 63 10.73 2.45 -6.39
C ARG A 63 11.63 1.72 -5.39
N VAL A 64 11.06 0.90 -4.52
CA VAL A 64 11.82 0.29 -3.42
C VAL A 64 12.67 -0.92 -3.87
N GLY A 65 12.33 -1.48 -5.03
CA GLY A 65 13.00 -2.67 -5.57
C GLY A 65 12.85 -3.91 -4.68
N PRO A 66 13.43 -5.05 -5.09
CA PRO A 66 13.27 -6.32 -4.37
C PRO A 66 14.05 -6.38 -3.04
N ALA A 67 15.04 -5.50 -2.83
CA ALA A 67 15.89 -5.52 -1.64
C ALA A 67 15.22 -4.91 -0.39
N ASN A 68 14.28 -3.98 -0.56
CA ASN A 68 13.55 -3.38 0.55
C ASN A 68 12.25 -4.15 0.81
N THR A 69 12.40 -5.23 1.57
CA THR A 69 11.35 -6.22 1.82
C THR A 69 10.16 -5.66 2.61
N TYR A 70 10.38 -4.70 3.51
CA TYR A 70 9.30 -4.09 4.29
C TYR A 70 8.34 -3.29 3.41
N TYR A 71 8.84 -2.34 2.62
CA TYR A 71 7.98 -1.48 1.81
C TYR A 71 7.35 -2.23 0.63
N ALA A 72 8.04 -3.24 0.09
CA ALA A 72 7.46 -4.13 -0.91
C ALA A 72 6.27 -4.92 -0.33
N ALA A 73 6.42 -5.53 0.85
CA ALA A 73 5.33 -6.22 1.54
C ALA A 73 4.17 -5.27 1.90
N LEU A 74 4.49 -4.06 2.40
CA LEU A 74 3.50 -3.06 2.77
C LEU A 74 2.64 -2.64 1.57
N ALA A 75 3.27 -2.37 0.43
CA ALA A 75 2.58 -1.94 -0.78
C ALA A 75 1.60 -3.00 -1.29
N LEU A 76 2.01 -4.28 -1.30
CA LEU A 76 1.15 -5.40 -1.69
C LEU A 76 -0.04 -5.55 -0.74
N VAL A 77 0.19 -5.50 0.57
CA VAL A 77 -0.90 -5.56 1.58
C VAL A 77 -1.89 -4.42 1.37
N ARG A 78 -1.42 -3.18 1.20
CA ARG A 78 -2.28 -2.01 1.02
C ARG A 78 -3.08 -2.07 -0.27
N LYS A 79 -2.46 -2.48 -1.37
CA LYS A 79 -3.16 -2.69 -2.65
C LYS A 79 -4.22 -3.79 -2.52
N GLY A 80 -3.90 -4.90 -1.85
CA GLY A 80 -4.85 -5.97 -1.55
C GLY A 80 -6.06 -5.49 -0.74
N GLU A 81 -5.84 -4.63 0.27
CA GLU A 81 -6.91 -4.04 1.08
C GLU A 81 -7.87 -3.22 0.23
N ILE A 82 -7.33 -2.41 -0.68
CA ILE A 82 -8.12 -1.57 -1.59
C ILE A 82 -8.89 -2.42 -2.59
N LEU A 83 -8.27 -3.46 -3.18
CA LEU A 83 -8.96 -4.37 -4.08
C LEU A 83 -10.09 -5.12 -3.36
N ALA A 84 -9.88 -5.56 -2.12
CA ALA A 84 -10.93 -6.16 -1.32
C ALA A 84 -12.07 -5.17 -1.01
N GLN A 85 -11.79 -3.88 -0.80
CA GLN A 85 -12.81 -2.83 -0.67
C GLN A 85 -13.63 -2.65 -1.95
N GLN A 86 -13.01 -2.86 -3.13
CA GLN A 86 -13.69 -2.86 -4.42
C GLN A 86 -14.44 -4.16 -4.73
N GLY A 87 -14.49 -5.13 -3.81
CA GLY A 87 -15.11 -6.45 -4.03
C GLY A 87 -14.28 -7.39 -4.92
N LYS A 88 -13.06 -6.99 -5.28
CA LYS A 88 -12.12 -7.74 -6.12
C LYS A 88 -11.34 -8.76 -5.31
N PHE A 89 -12.05 -9.69 -4.68
CA PHE A 89 -11.47 -10.60 -3.70
C PHE A 89 -10.43 -11.56 -4.28
N LYS A 90 -10.61 -12.04 -5.53
CA LYS A 90 -9.62 -12.91 -6.20
C LYS A 90 -8.27 -12.22 -6.37
N GLU A 91 -8.27 -10.98 -6.87
CA GLU A 91 -7.04 -10.21 -7.04
C GLU A 91 -6.40 -9.85 -5.70
N ALA A 92 -7.21 -9.50 -4.68
CA ALA A 92 -6.70 -9.24 -3.34
C ALA A 92 -6.01 -10.46 -2.72
N ILE A 93 -6.64 -11.64 -2.81
CA ILE A 93 -6.08 -12.92 -2.32
C ILE A 93 -4.72 -13.21 -2.97
N ALA A 94 -4.61 -13.03 -4.29
CA ALA A 94 -3.35 -13.26 -5.00
C ALA A 94 -2.20 -12.38 -4.47
N LEU A 95 -2.47 -11.11 -4.13
CA LEU A 95 -1.46 -10.23 -3.54
C LEU A 95 -1.08 -10.65 -2.11
N TYR A 96 -2.03 -11.12 -1.31
CA TYR A 96 -1.72 -11.61 0.04
C TYR A 96 -0.91 -12.91 0.01
N ASP A 97 -1.23 -13.82 -0.92
CA ASP A 97 -0.43 -15.03 -1.17
C ASP A 97 0.99 -14.67 -1.62
N GLU A 98 1.16 -13.64 -2.45
CA GLU A 98 2.48 -13.14 -2.85
C GLU A 98 3.28 -12.63 -1.65
N VAL A 99 2.64 -11.94 -0.70
CA VAL A 99 3.31 -11.47 0.53
C VAL A 99 3.84 -12.63 1.35
N GLU A 100 3.03 -13.68 1.55
CA GLU A 100 3.45 -14.86 2.30
C GLU A 100 4.57 -15.61 1.58
N GLN A 101 4.45 -15.84 0.26
CA GLN A 101 5.43 -16.55 -0.54
C GLN A 101 6.80 -15.84 -0.54
N ARG A 102 6.80 -14.52 -0.71
CA ARG A 102 8.04 -13.74 -0.87
C ARG A 102 8.69 -13.37 0.47
N PHE A 103 7.89 -13.08 1.49
CA PHE A 103 8.41 -12.50 2.73
C PHE A 103 8.19 -13.37 3.97
N GLY A 104 7.46 -14.49 3.86
CA GLY A 104 7.19 -15.40 4.99
C GLY A 104 8.45 -15.95 5.64
N LYS A 105 9.50 -16.23 4.85
CA LYS A 105 10.81 -16.69 5.36
C LYS A 105 11.69 -15.56 5.89
N THR A 106 11.41 -14.32 5.50
CA THR A 106 12.14 -13.10 5.93
C THR A 106 11.53 -12.49 7.19
N ALA A 107 10.50 -13.12 7.76
CA ALA A 107 9.77 -12.68 8.95
C ALA A 107 10.59 -12.73 10.27
N GLY A 108 11.92 -12.89 10.21
CA GLY A 108 12.82 -12.74 11.36
C GLY A 108 12.82 -11.32 11.94
N TYR A 109 12.45 -10.32 11.13
CA TYR A 109 12.25 -8.94 11.58
C TYR A 109 10.79 -8.69 12.01
N PRO A 110 10.54 -8.13 13.22
CA PRO A 110 9.18 -7.92 13.72
C PRO A 110 8.27 -7.14 12.76
N SER A 111 8.82 -6.12 12.09
CA SER A 111 8.08 -5.27 11.15
C SER A 111 7.55 -6.00 9.91
N ILE A 112 8.30 -6.98 9.39
CA ILE A 112 7.88 -7.79 8.24
C ILE A 112 6.93 -8.90 8.69
N ARG A 113 7.18 -9.50 9.86
CA ARG A 113 6.31 -10.52 10.44
C ARG A 113 4.87 -10.03 10.61
N ASP A 114 4.70 -8.80 11.08
CA ASP A 114 3.38 -8.19 11.26
C ASP A 114 2.64 -8.00 9.93
N LEU A 115 3.35 -7.65 8.86
CA LEU A 115 2.77 -7.52 7.52
C LEU A 115 2.36 -8.87 6.94
N VAL A 116 3.19 -9.91 7.12
CA VAL A 116 2.86 -11.28 6.68
C VAL A 116 1.64 -11.80 7.43
N ARG A 117 1.58 -11.64 8.76
CA ARG A 117 0.40 -12.01 9.55
C ARG A 117 -0.85 -11.29 9.08
N LYS A 118 -0.74 -9.97 8.87
CA LYS A 118 -1.85 -9.16 8.39
C LYS A 118 -2.33 -9.59 7.01
N ALA A 119 -1.42 -9.94 6.10
CA ALA A 119 -1.77 -10.49 4.79
C ALA A 119 -2.55 -11.80 4.93
N ALA A 120 -2.11 -12.70 5.81
CA ALA A 120 -2.82 -13.96 6.06
C ALA A 120 -4.24 -13.76 6.62
N GLU A 121 -4.41 -12.86 7.58
CA GLU A 121 -5.71 -12.50 8.14
C GLU A 121 -6.64 -11.90 7.07
N ALA A 122 -6.12 -10.94 6.28
CA ALA A 122 -6.87 -10.30 5.22
C ALA A 122 -7.25 -11.27 4.10
N ARG A 123 -6.36 -12.22 3.79
CA ARG A 123 -6.62 -13.32 2.86
C ARG A 123 -7.75 -14.20 3.34
N ALA A 124 -7.71 -14.65 4.59
CA ALA A 124 -8.78 -15.49 5.15
C ALA A 124 -10.14 -14.79 5.09
N ALA A 125 -10.18 -13.49 5.44
CA ALA A 125 -11.38 -12.68 5.34
C ALA A 125 -11.88 -12.52 3.89
N ALA A 126 -10.97 -12.26 2.94
CA ALA A 126 -11.31 -12.15 1.52
C ALA A 126 -11.80 -13.48 0.93
N SER A 127 -11.19 -14.61 1.29
CA SER A 127 -11.63 -15.94 0.90
C SER A 127 -13.03 -16.27 1.44
N GLY A 128 -13.31 -15.93 2.69
CA GLY A 128 -14.65 -16.11 3.27
C GLY A 128 -15.73 -15.32 2.52
N ARG A 129 -15.41 -14.07 2.14
CA ARG A 129 -16.31 -13.24 1.32
C ARG A 129 -16.49 -13.79 -0.10
N LEU A 130 -15.40 -14.21 -0.74
CA LEU A 130 -15.45 -14.80 -2.09
C LEU A 130 -16.31 -16.06 -2.14
N SER A 131 -16.24 -16.91 -1.10
CA SER A 131 -17.05 -18.12 -0.99
C SER A 131 -18.53 -17.85 -0.62
N SER A 132 -18.84 -16.62 -0.20
CA SER A 132 -20.21 -16.19 0.15
C SER A 132 -20.90 -15.41 -0.97
N GLN A 133 -20.22 -15.21 -2.12
CA GLN A 133 -20.77 -14.63 -3.36
C GLN A 133 -21.30 -15.74 -4.27
#